data_AF-A0AAY3ZW69-F1
#
_entry.id   AF-A0AAY3ZW69-F1
#
_cell.length_a   1.000
_cell.length_b   1.000
_cell.length_c   1.000
_cell.angle_alpha   90.00
_cell.angle_beta   90.00
_cell.angle_gamma   90.00
#
_symmetry.space_group_name_H-M   'P 1'
#
loop_
_entity.id
_entity.type
_entity.pdbx_description
1 polymer ?
#
loop_
_entity_poly.entity_id
_entity_poly.type
_entity_poly.pdbx_seq_one_letter_code
_entity_poly.pdbx_strand_id
1 'polypeptide(L)'
;MSLADEFIQSPSYELLSRCTKDNLFTVKTAILNTYELVPEAYRQKFRRLSKTDRITYVEFAREKENLFDRWCTSEHVTSREQLRELVLLEEFKNCVPDAVATYLHDRQVTTLAQAAVCADQYALTHKNVFVPFSSSPSHCIRS
;
A
#
# COMPACT_ATOMS: atom_id res chain seq x y z
N MET A 1 -52.66 -16.45 -8.54
CA MET A 1 -51.39 -15.95 -7.98
C MET A 1 -50.27 -16.46 -8.87
N SER A 2 -49.42 -15.55 -9.32
CA SER A 2 -48.47 -15.77 -10.42
C SER A 2 -47.39 -16.78 -10.02
N LEU A 3 -47.00 -17.65 -10.96
CA LEU A 3 -45.86 -18.58 -10.90
C LEU A 3 -44.52 -17.89 -10.54
N ALA A 4 -44.48 -16.56 -10.51
CA ALA A 4 -43.34 -15.76 -10.07
C ALA A 4 -43.17 -15.72 -8.55
N ASP A 5 -44.22 -15.88 -7.74
CA ASP A 5 -44.12 -15.76 -6.27
C ASP A 5 -43.59 -17.04 -5.60
N GLU A 6 -43.80 -18.21 -6.21
CA GLU A 6 -43.33 -19.50 -5.69
C GLU A 6 -41.84 -19.76 -5.98
N PHE A 7 -41.28 -19.05 -6.97
CA PHE A 7 -39.86 -19.15 -7.34
C PHE A 7 -38.94 -18.32 -6.44
N ILE A 8 -39.47 -17.28 -5.80
CA ILE A 8 -38.72 -16.39 -4.89
C ILE A 8 -38.52 -17.03 -3.51
N GLN A 9 -39.36 -18.00 -3.12
CA GLN A 9 -39.27 -18.72 -1.83
C GLN A 9 -38.36 -19.97 -1.88
N SER A 10 -37.74 -20.28 -3.01
CA SER A 10 -36.87 -21.46 -3.16
C SER A 10 -35.54 -21.26 -2.42
N PRO A 11 -35.04 -22.26 -1.66
CA PRO A 11 -33.72 -22.21 -1.00
C PRO A 11 -32.58 -21.85 -1.96
N SER A 12 -32.74 -22.20 -3.24
CA SER A 12 -31.76 -21.90 -4.28
C SER A 12 -31.63 -20.40 -4.55
N TYR A 13 -32.70 -19.61 -4.40
CA TYR A 13 -32.66 -18.15 -4.56
C TYR A 13 -32.01 -17.46 -3.36
N GLU A 14 -32.27 -17.93 -2.14
CA GLU A 14 -31.60 -17.43 -0.93
C GLU A 14 -30.09 -17.71 -0.95
N LEU A 15 -29.68 -18.88 -1.43
CA LEU A 15 -28.26 -19.24 -1.58
C LEU A 15 -27.55 -18.40 -2.66
N LEU A 16 -28.21 -18.13 -3.78
CA LEU A 16 -27.70 -17.23 -4.82
C LEU A 16 -27.64 -15.77 -4.34
N SER A 17 -28.64 -15.31 -3.60
CA SER A 17 -28.70 -13.98 -2.98
C SER A 17 -27.61 -13.80 -1.90
N ARG A 18 -27.34 -14.84 -1.11
CA ARG A 18 -26.26 -14.84 -0.11
C ARG A 18 -24.88 -14.85 -0.76
N CYS A 19 -24.66 -15.72 -1.76
CA CYS A 19 -23.39 -15.80 -2.50
C CYS A 19 -23.09 -14.50 -3.27
N THR A 20 -24.10 -13.84 -3.83
CA THR A 20 -23.92 -12.53 -4.50
C THR A 20 -23.66 -11.40 -3.50
N LYS A 21 -24.24 -11.43 -2.30
CA LYS A 21 -23.93 -10.48 -1.22
C LYS A 21 -22.48 -10.65 -0.72
N ASP A 22 -22.02 -11.88 -0.54
CA ASP A 22 -20.65 -12.16 -0.11
C ASP A 22 -19.64 -11.73 -1.18
N ASN A 23 -19.89 -12.04 -2.46
CA ASN A 23 -19.06 -11.55 -3.56
C ASN A 23 -19.08 -10.03 -3.69
N LEU A 24 -20.25 -9.38 -3.54
CA LEU A 24 -20.36 -7.92 -3.55
C LEU A 24 -19.63 -7.32 -2.35
N PHE A 25 -19.68 -7.94 -1.19
CA PHE A 25 -18.95 -7.52 0.00
C PHE A 25 -17.45 -7.65 -0.23
N THR A 26 -16.96 -8.75 -0.79
CA THR A 26 -15.55 -8.95 -1.17
C THR A 26 -15.09 -7.95 -2.22
N VAL A 27 -15.90 -7.68 -3.24
CA VAL A 27 -15.57 -6.67 -4.26
C VAL A 27 -15.62 -5.27 -3.65
N LYS A 28 -16.61 -4.95 -2.81
CA LYS A 28 -16.65 -3.67 -2.07
C LYS A 28 -15.47 -3.53 -1.12
N THR A 29 -15.05 -4.57 -0.42
CA THR A 29 -13.89 -4.53 0.49
C THR A 29 -12.59 -4.48 -0.29
N ALA A 30 -12.45 -5.18 -1.42
CA ALA A 30 -11.30 -5.03 -2.32
C ALA A 30 -11.24 -3.62 -2.93
N ILE A 31 -12.40 -3.04 -3.27
CA ILE A 31 -12.55 -1.66 -3.72
C ILE A 31 -12.21 -0.69 -2.57
N LEU A 32 -12.74 -0.89 -1.37
CA LEU A 32 -12.46 -0.06 -0.18
C LEU A 32 -10.99 -0.15 0.25
N ASN A 33 -10.37 -1.34 0.18
CA ASN A 33 -8.94 -1.54 0.41
C ASN A 33 -8.09 -0.93 -0.73
N THR A 34 -8.60 -0.89 -1.97
CA THR A 34 -7.99 -0.05 -3.04
C THR A 34 -8.27 1.44 -2.86
N TYR A 35 -9.24 1.82 -2.04
CA TYR A 35 -9.42 3.20 -1.58
C TYR A 35 -8.53 3.54 -0.36
N GLU A 36 -8.05 2.58 0.44
CA GLU A 36 -6.94 2.77 1.38
C GLU A 36 -5.59 2.95 0.65
N LEU A 37 -5.46 2.40 -0.55
CA LEU A 37 -4.37 2.70 -1.48
C LEU A 37 -4.44 4.11 -2.09
N VAL A 38 -5.40 4.98 -1.74
CA VAL A 38 -5.52 6.31 -2.37
C VAL A 38 -4.26 7.16 -2.16
N PRO A 39 -3.70 7.27 -0.94
CA PRO A 39 -2.42 7.94 -0.74
C PRO A 39 -1.26 7.27 -1.45
N GLU A 40 -1.15 5.96 -1.30
CA GLU A 40 -0.05 5.17 -1.86
C GLU A 40 -0.05 5.20 -3.39
N ALA A 41 -1.24 5.20 -4.02
CA ALA A 41 -1.41 5.30 -5.46
C ALA A 41 -1.06 6.71 -5.97
N TYR A 42 -1.47 7.78 -5.28
CA TYR A 42 -1.03 9.13 -5.64
C TYR A 42 0.47 9.31 -5.46
N ARG A 43 1.05 8.78 -4.38
CA ARG A 43 2.49 8.73 -4.11
C ARG A 43 3.25 8.02 -5.22
N GLN A 44 2.85 6.80 -5.56
CA GLN A 44 3.50 6.01 -6.62
C GLN A 44 3.38 6.71 -7.98
N LYS A 45 2.22 7.31 -8.28
CA LYS A 45 2.06 8.12 -9.50
C LYS A 45 2.99 9.33 -9.51
N PHE A 46 3.09 10.09 -8.41
CA PHE A 46 4.00 11.22 -8.28
C PHE A 46 5.47 10.84 -8.50
N ARG A 47 5.90 9.68 -7.99
CA ARG A 47 7.27 9.16 -8.13
C ARG A 47 7.55 8.59 -9.53
N ARG A 48 6.58 7.91 -10.13
CA ARG A 48 6.70 7.31 -11.48
C ARG A 48 6.40 8.31 -12.61
N LEU A 49 5.89 9.50 -12.30
CA LEU A 49 5.59 10.53 -13.29
C LEU A 49 6.88 10.96 -13.99
N SER A 50 7.01 10.58 -15.25
CA SER A 50 8.11 10.96 -16.12
C SER A 50 7.60 11.86 -17.24
N LYS A 51 8.42 12.84 -17.65
CA LYS A 51 8.07 13.77 -18.72
C LYS A 51 7.98 12.99 -20.03
N THR A 52 6.80 12.99 -20.63
CA THR A 52 6.56 12.42 -21.96
C THR A 52 6.72 13.53 -23.01
N ASP A 53 7.11 13.19 -24.24
CA ASP A 53 7.27 14.18 -25.33
C ASP A 53 5.97 14.87 -25.75
N ARG A 54 4.83 14.34 -25.30
CA ARG A 54 3.49 14.86 -25.57
C ARG A 54 3.06 16.01 -24.64
N ILE A 55 3.79 16.24 -23.54
CA ILE A 55 3.44 17.27 -22.55
C ILE A 55 4.55 18.31 -22.46
N THR A 56 4.15 19.57 -22.29
CA THR A 56 5.09 20.66 -22.04
C THR A 56 5.66 20.60 -20.61
N TYR A 57 6.81 21.22 -20.37
CA TYR A 57 7.40 21.27 -19.02
C TYR A 57 6.48 21.97 -17.99
N VAL A 58 5.67 22.93 -18.44
CA VAL A 58 4.70 23.64 -17.60
C VAL A 58 3.56 22.70 -17.19
N GLU A 59 3.02 21.91 -18.11
CA GLU A 59 1.98 20.92 -17.82
C GLU A 59 2.52 19.79 -16.93
N PHE A 60 3.75 19.34 -17.18
CA PHE A 60 4.41 18.34 -16.32
C PHE A 60 4.57 18.84 -14.88
N ALA A 61 5.02 20.08 -14.69
CA ALA A 61 5.14 20.67 -13.35
C ALA A 61 3.78 20.77 -12.64
N ARG A 62 2.74 21.24 -13.36
CA ARG A 62 1.37 21.33 -12.82
C ARG A 62 0.81 19.96 -12.44
N GLU A 63 1.00 18.94 -13.28
CA GLU A 63 0.53 17.58 -12.97
C GLU A 63 1.26 17.01 -11.75
N LYS A 64 2.56 17.30 -11.63
CA LYS A 64 3.37 16.89 -10.48
C LYS A 64 2.90 17.56 -9.18
N GLU A 65 2.58 18.85 -9.22
CA GLU A 65 2.00 19.62 -8.11
C GLU A 65 0.61 19.08 -7.73
N ASN A 66 -0.28 18.89 -8.70
CA ASN A 66 -1.62 18.35 -8.47
C ASN A 66 -1.60 16.96 -7.80
N LEU A 67 -0.69 16.08 -8.21
CA LEU A 67 -0.53 14.76 -7.58
C LEU A 67 -0.03 14.86 -6.14
N PHE A 68 0.88 15.79 -5.87
CA PHE A 68 1.39 16.04 -4.53
C PHE A 68 0.31 16.60 -3.61
N ASP A 69 -0.49 17.56 -4.07
CA ASP A 69 -1.58 18.15 -3.29
C ASP A 69 -2.68 17.13 -2.99
N ARG A 70 -3.04 16.30 -3.97
CA ARG A 70 -3.98 15.20 -3.78
C ARG A 70 -3.47 14.16 -2.79
N TRP A 71 -2.17 13.86 -2.83
CA TRP A 71 -1.55 12.95 -1.87
C TRP A 71 -1.60 13.53 -0.45
N CYS A 72 -1.19 14.79 -0.26
CA CYS A 72 -1.26 15.48 1.03
C CYS A 72 -2.69 15.52 1.58
N THR A 73 -3.67 15.81 0.73
CA THR A 73 -5.09 15.84 1.08
C THR A 73 -5.59 14.44 1.48
N SER A 74 -5.18 13.39 0.77
CA SER A 74 -5.58 12.02 1.09
C SER A 74 -5.04 11.51 2.42
N GLU A 75 -3.88 12.00 2.84
CA GLU A 75 -3.21 11.65 4.12
C GLU A 75 -3.62 12.58 5.25
N HIS A 76 -4.59 13.46 5.01
CA HIS A 76 -5.10 14.43 5.98
C HIS A 76 -3.98 15.26 6.63
N VAL A 77 -2.94 15.57 5.85
CA VAL A 77 -1.78 16.35 6.31
C VAL A 77 -2.21 17.80 6.46
N THR A 78 -2.27 18.26 7.70
CA THR A 78 -2.69 19.63 8.06
C THR A 78 -1.51 20.53 8.44
N SER A 79 -0.38 19.92 8.84
CA SER A 79 0.81 20.64 9.30
C SER A 79 2.05 20.27 8.49
N ARG A 80 2.97 21.23 8.35
CA ARG A 80 4.31 21.02 7.77
C ARG A 80 5.06 19.88 8.44
N GLU A 81 4.85 19.68 9.74
CA GLU A 81 5.49 18.60 10.49
C GLU A 81 4.98 17.22 10.05
N GLN A 82 3.66 17.08 9.85
CA GLN A 82 3.04 15.86 9.35
C GLN A 82 3.50 15.55 7.92
N LEU A 83 3.61 16.57 7.07
CA LEU A 83 4.15 16.41 5.72
C LEU A 83 5.58 15.85 5.76
N ARG A 84 6.40 16.42 6.63
CA ARG A 84 7.78 15.98 6.83
C ARG A 84 7.83 14.54 7.35
N GLU A 85 7.02 14.16 8.34
CA GLU A 85 6.94 12.77 8.82
C GLU A 85 6.55 11.82 7.69
N LEU A 86 5.54 12.16 6.91
CA LEU A 86 5.03 11.32 5.83
C LEU A 86 6.10 11.05 4.76
N VAL A 87 6.86 12.09 4.35
CA VAL A 87 7.96 11.93 3.38
C VAL A 87 9.12 11.14 4.00
N LEU A 88 9.43 11.34 5.28
CA LEU A 88 10.48 10.59 5.98
C LEU A 88 10.12 9.10 6.13
N LEU A 89 8.86 8.81 6.45
CA LEU A 89 8.34 7.44 6.54
C LEU A 89 8.36 6.74 5.19
N GLU A 90 8.04 7.46 4.11
CA GLU A 90 8.20 6.92 2.75
C GLU A 90 9.63 6.48 2.50
N GLU A 91 10.60 7.36 2.73
CA GLU A 91 12.00 7.04 2.47
C GLU A 91 12.50 5.90 3.37
N PHE A 92 12.11 5.93 4.64
CA PHE A 92 12.43 4.87 5.59
C PHE A 92 11.91 3.51 5.11
N LYS A 93 10.67 3.44 4.60
CA LYS A 93 10.08 2.22 4.03
C LYS A 93 10.84 1.72 2.79
N ASN A 94 11.38 2.62 1.96
CA ASN A 94 12.18 2.24 0.79
C ASN A 94 13.58 1.72 1.16
N CYS A 95 14.12 2.12 2.32
CA CYS A 95 15.44 1.71 2.77
C CYS A 95 15.46 0.41 3.59
N VAL A 96 14.30 -0.06 4.07
CA VAL A 96 14.19 -1.31 4.85
C VAL A 96 13.78 -2.49 3.97
N PRO A 97 14.07 -3.74 4.38
CA PRO A 97 13.59 -4.92 3.64
C PRO A 97 12.07 -4.95 3.53
N ASP A 98 11.54 -5.49 2.43
CA ASP A 98 10.10 -5.57 2.15
C ASP A 98 9.29 -6.15 3.33
N ALA A 99 9.82 -7.19 3.99
CA ALA A 99 9.18 -7.81 5.15
C ALA A 99 8.97 -6.83 6.33
N VAL A 100 9.93 -5.93 6.55
CA VAL A 100 9.84 -4.86 7.55
C VAL A 100 8.89 -3.77 7.05
N ALA A 101 8.95 -3.40 5.77
CA ALA A 101 8.07 -2.39 5.19
C ALA A 101 6.58 -2.80 5.29
N THR A 102 6.25 -4.07 5.01
CA THR A 102 4.91 -4.62 5.20
C THR A 102 4.48 -4.55 6.66
N TYR A 103 5.36 -4.96 7.59
CA TYR A 103 5.06 -4.86 9.03
C TYR A 103 4.80 -3.42 9.48
N LEU A 104 5.55 -2.44 8.96
CA LEU A 104 5.34 -1.03 9.26
C LEU A 104 4.03 -0.49 8.66
N HIS A 105 3.63 -0.98 7.47
CA HIS A 105 2.36 -0.64 6.84
C HIS A 105 1.19 -1.15 7.70
N ASP A 106 1.23 -2.41 8.12
CA ASP A 106 0.18 -3.03 8.97
C ASP A 106 0.02 -2.33 10.32
N ARG A 107 1.10 -1.74 10.85
CA ARG A 107 1.09 -1.01 12.12
C ARG A 107 0.63 0.45 12.00
N GLN A 108 0.38 0.96 10.79
CA GLN A 108 -0.07 2.33 10.53
C GLN A 108 0.75 3.39 11.28
N VAL A 109 2.09 3.25 11.27
CA VAL A 109 2.99 4.16 11.97
C VAL A 109 2.91 5.58 11.37
N THR A 110 2.76 6.59 12.22
CA THR A 110 2.58 8.00 11.81
C THR A 110 3.81 8.86 12.04
N THR A 111 4.80 8.36 12.78
CA THR A 111 6.05 9.05 13.08
C THR A 111 7.26 8.18 12.78
N LEU A 112 8.34 8.81 12.31
CA LEU A 112 9.61 8.13 12.01
C LEU A 112 10.18 7.42 13.24
N ALA A 113 10.10 8.05 14.41
CA ALA A 113 10.59 7.46 15.66
C ALA A 113 9.84 6.16 15.99
N GLN A 114 8.52 6.16 15.83
CA GLN A 114 7.72 4.95 16.04
C GLN A 114 8.05 3.87 15.00
N ALA A 115 8.27 4.26 13.74
CA ALA A 115 8.66 3.32 12.69
C ALA A 115 10.00 2.65 13.00
N ALA A 116 10.99 3.39 13.49
CA ALA A 116 12.29 2.84 13.91
C ALA A 116 12.13 1.83 15.04
N VAL A 117 11.37 2.17 16.09
CA VAL A 117 11.10 1.25 17.22
C VAL A 117 10.38 -0.02 16.74
N CYS A 118 9.38 0.12 15.86
CA CYS A 118 8.68 -1.02 15.29
C CYS A 118 9.60 -1.91 14.43
N ALA A 119 10.50 -1.32 13.65
CA ALA A 119 11.48 -2.06 12.87
C ALA A 119 12.45 -2.85 13.77
N ASP A 120 12.90 -2.25 14.88
CA ASP A 120 13.73 -2.94 15.88
C ASP A 120 12.99 -4.10 16.54
N GLN A 121 11.72 -3.91 16.91
CA GLN A 121 10.87 -4.97 17.45
C GLN A 121 10.67 -6.12 16.45
N TYR A 122 10.46 -5.78 15.18
CA TYR A 122 10.36 -6.77 14.11
C TYR A 122 11.67 -7.56 13.98
N ALA A 123 12.81 -6.87 13.98
CA ALA A 123 14.12 -7.51 13.95
C ALA A 123 14.32 -8.44 15.15
N LEU A 124 13.92 -8.05 16.36
CA LEU A 124 14.06 -8.90 17.56
C LEU A 124 13.16 -10.15 17.53
N THR A 125 11.95 -10.03 17.02
CA THR A 125 10.96 -11.13 16.96
C THR A 125 11.20 -12.08 15.79
N HIS A 126 11.72 -11.58 14.67
CA HIS A 126 11.96 -12.34 13.44
C HIS A 126 13.43 -12.75 13.25
N LYS A 127 14.34 -12.39 14.19
CA LYS A 127 15.76 -12.83 14.23
C LYS A 127 15.96 -14.35 14.36
N ASN A 128 14.92 -15.14 14.63
CA ASN A 128 14.99 -16.60 14.55
C ASN A 128 14.78 -17.19 13.14
N VAL A 129 14.54 -16.37 12.11
CA VAL A 129 14.30 -16.85 10.74
C VAL A 129 15.31 -16.31 9.72
N PHE A 130 16.05 -15.23 10.04
CA PHE A 130 17.12 -14.75 9.18
C PHE A 130 18.44 -15.50 9.42
N VAL A 131 18.55 -16.71 8.86
CA VAL A 131 19.85 -17.22 8.44
C VAL A 131 20.29 -16.41 7.21
N PRO A 132 21.40 -15.64 7.26
CA PRO A 132 21.93 -15.03 6.05
C PRO A 132 22.55 -16.15 5.20
N PHE A 133 21.86 -16.52 4.13
CA PHE A 133 22.46 -17.35 3.09
C PHE A 133 23.45 -16.48 2.30
N SER A 134 24.71 -16.49 2.74
CA SER A 134 25.92 -16.68 1.92
C SER A 134 27.16 -16.12 2.61
N SER A 135 27.85 -17.00 3.34
CA SER A 135 29.31 -16.94 3.42
C SER A 135 29.82 -18.24 2.81
N SER A 136 30.12 -18.22 1.52
CA SER A 136 31.04 -19.18 0.91
C SER A 136 32.36 -18.45 0.65
N PRO A 137 33.46 -18.86 1.30
CA PRO A 137 34.76 -18.27 1.08
C PRO A 137 35.36 -18.79 -0.23
N SER A 138 35.87 -17.84 -1.02
CA SER A 138 37.12 -17.91 -1.79
C SER A 138 37.50 -19.28 -2.36
N HIS A 139 37.24 -19.50 -3.65
CA HIS A 139 38.10 -20.38 -4.44
C HIS A 139 39.03 -19.52 -5.31
N CYS A 140 40.30 -19.53 -4.93
CA CYS A 140 41.42 -18.88 -5.59
C CYS A 140 41.50 -19.26 -7.07
N ILE A 141 41.59 -18.26 -7.95
CA ILE A 141 42.15 -18.43 -9.29
C ILE A 141 43.67 -18.51 -9.09
N ARG A 142 44.21 -19.71 -9.25
CA ARG A 142 45.65 -19.94 -9.32
C ARG A 142 46.08 -19.77 -10.78
N SER A 143 47.07 -18.89 -10.98
CA SER A 143 48.07 -18.82 -12.06
C SER A 143 47.79 -19.53 -13.37
#